data_AF-A0A969LCK4-F1
#
_entry.id   AF-A0A969LCK4-F1
#
_cell.length_a   1.000
_cell.length_b   1.000
_cell.length_c   1.000
_cell.angle_alpha   90.00
_cell.angle_beta   90.00
_cell.angle_gamma   90.00
#
_symmetry.space_group_name_H-M   'P 1'
#
loop_
_entity.id
_entity.type
_entity.pdbx_description
1 polymer ?
#
loop_
_entity_poly.entity_id
_entity_poly.type
_entity_poly.pdbx_seq_one_letter_code
_entity_poly.pdbx_strand_id
1 'polypeptide(L)'
;MLADAGLFTLDLAIELLGHGLELKDATPANILHRGTKPVLVDVPSIVERRHGDYLWLARHQFETCFLLPLIAAVEAGVPLSWSLMNPIDGLSHEALARILGGRR
;
A
#
# COMPACT_ATOMS: atom_id res chain seq x y z
N MET A 1 -9.63 -2.77 8.44
CA MET A 1 -9.67 -1.48 7.72
C MET A 1 -8.41 -1.23 6.92
N LEU A 2 -7.22 -1.00 7.50
CA LEU A 2 -5.99 -0.77 6.71
C LEU A 2 -5.53 -2.04 5.97
N ALA A 3 -5.52 -3.19 6.65
CA ALA A 3 -5.18 -4.48 6.02
C ALA A 3 -6.17 -4.83 4.89
N ASP A 4 -7.47 -4.65 5.11
CA ASP A 4 -8.51 -4.91 4.09
C ASP A 4 -8.34 -4.00 2.86
N ALA A 5 -8.03 -2.72 3.08
CA ALA A 5 -7.74 -1.79 1.99
C ALA A 5 -6.46 -2.19 1.24
N GLY A 6 -5.42 -2.65 1.94
CA GLY A 6 -4.19 -3.14 1.32
C GLY A 6 -4.43 -4.40 0.47
N LEU A 7 -5.19 -5.37 0.99
CA LEU A 7 -5.59 -6.55 0.24
C LEU A 7 -6.39 -6.18 -1.01
N PHE A 8 -7.40 -5.31 -0.87
CA PHE A 8 -8.18 -4.81 -2.00
C PHE A 8 -7.31 -4.14 -3.06
N THR A 9 -6.32 -3.32 -2.66
CA THR A 9 -5.38 -2.69 -3.59
C THR A 9 -4.56 -3.73 -4.37
N LEU A 10 -4.10 -4.81 -3.71
CA LEU A 10 -3.37 -5.89 -4.39
C LEU A 10 -4.26 -6.70 -5.33
N ASP A 11 -5.46 -7.07 -4.88
CA ASP A 11 -6.42 -7.81 -5.69
C ASP A 11 -6.77 -7.02 -6.96
N LEU A 12 -7.05 -5.72 -6.80
CA LEU A 12 -7.31 -4.82 -7.91
C LEU A 12 -6.09 -4.68 -8.84
N ALA A 13 -4.88 -4.52 -8.28
CA ALA A 13 -3.66 -4.44 -9.09
C ALA A 13 -3.47 -5.72 -9.93
N ILE A 14 -3.69 -6.90 -9.35
CA ILE A 14 -3.62 -8.20 -10.05
C ILE A 14 -4.69 -8.30 -11.14
N GLU A 15 -5.92 -7.89 -10.86
CA GLU A 15 -7.01 -7.89 -11.84
C GLU A 15 -6.67 -7.00 -13.05
N LEU A 16 -6.19 -5.78 -12.81
CA LEU A 16 -5.83 -4.82 -13.84
C LEU A 16 -4.74 -5.33 -14.79
N LEU A 17 -3.78 -6.13 -14.30
CA LEU A 17 -2.75 -6.74 -15.14
C LEU A 17 -3.35 -7.60 -16.25
N GLY A 18 -4.45 -8.33 -15.98
CA GLY A 18 -5.18 -9.12 -16.97
C GLY A 18 -5.81 -8.29 -18.10
N HIS A 19 -5.97 -6.98 -17.87
CA HIS A 19 -6.53 -6.02 -18.81
C HIS A 19 -5.46 -5.12 -19.47
N GLY A 20 -4.17 -5.36 -19.22
CA GLY A 20 -3.10 -4.46 -19.69
C GLY A 20 -3.11 -3.10 -19.00
N LEU A 21 -3.67 -3.03 -17.79
CA LEU A 21 -3.75 -1.84 -16.96
C LEU A 21 -2.88 -2.00 -15.70
N GLU A 22 -2.59 -0.89 -15.03
CA GLU A 22 -1.91 -0.87 -13.73
C GLU A 22 -2.36 0.30 -12.85
N LEU A 23 -2.08 0.20 -11.55
CA LEU A 23 -2.20 1.33 -10.62
C LEU A 23 -0.90 2.11 -10.60
N LYS A 24 -0.93 3.40 -10.98
CA LYS A 24 0.24 4.31 -10.86
C LYS A 24 0.46 4.84 -9.44
N ASP A 25 -0.59 4.84 -8.61
CA ASP A 25 -0.58 5.28 -7.22
C ASP A 25 -1.26 4.23 -6.33
N ALA A 26 -0.66 3.91 -5.18
CA ALA A 26 -1.10 2.83 -4.29
C ALA A 26 -1.05 3.26 -2.81
N THR A 27 -1.90 4.23 -2.45
CA THR A 27 -2.00 4.74 -1.07
C THR A 27 -3.34 4.39 -0.42
N PRO A 28 -3.42 4.36 0.93
CA PRO A 28 -4.69 4.19 1.64
C PRO A 28 -5.71 5.28 1.35
N ALA A 29 -5.27 6.48 0.96
CA ALA A 29 -6.16 7.59 0.61
C ALA A 29 -7.01 7.31 -0.63
N ASN A 30 -6.55 6.43 -1.51
CA ASN A 30 -7.26 6.03 -2.72
C ASN A 30 -8.41 5.05 -2.41
N ILE A 31 -8.46 4.49 -1.20
CA ILE A 31 -9.43 3.46 -0.80
C ILE A 31 -10.32 3.96 0.33
N LEU A 32 -11.61 4.14 0.04
CA LEU A 32 -12.63 4.41 1.06
C LEU A 32 -13.45 3.16 1.34
N HIS A 33 -14.19 3.17 2.45
CA HIS A 33 -15.04 2.05 2.84
C HIS A 33 -16.51 2.40 2.71
N ARG A 34 -17.26 1.57 1.98
CA ARG A 34 -18.73 1.56 2.03
C ARG A 34 -19.16 0.50 3.03
N GLY A 35 -19.37 0.91 4.29
CA GLY A 35 -19.52 -0.03 5.40
C GLY A 35 -18.19 -0.76 5.64
N THR A 36 -18.18 -2.08 5.53
CA THR A 36 -16.96 -2.90 5.63
C THR A 36 -16.27 -3.15 4.29
N LYS A 37 -16.87 -2.72 3.18
CA LYS A 37 -16.35 -3.00 1.83
C LYS A 37 -15.37 -1.91 1.38
N PRO A 38 -14.09 -2.24 1.10
CA PRO A 38 -13.17 -1.29 0.49
C PRO A 38 -13.56 -0.98 -0.96
N VAL A 39 -13.35 0.26 -1.38
CA VAL A 39 -13.71 0.80 -2.71
C VAL A 39 -12.64 1.78 -3.16
N LEU A 40 -12.08 1.57 -4.36
CA LEU A 40 -11.23 2.57 -5.02
C LEU A 40 -12.07 3.82 -5.33
N VAL A 41 -11.61 4.97 -4.85
CA VAL A 41 -12.22 6.28 -5.17
C VAL A 41 -11.41 7.08 -6.17
N ASP A 42 -10.11 6.80 -6.28
CA ASP A 42 -9.22 7.45 -7.24
C ASP A 42 -9.13 6.64 -8.55
N VAL A 43 -10.21 6.63 -9.32
CA VAL A 43 -10.24 5.96 -10.64
C VAL A 43 -9.13 6.44 -11.59
N PRO A 44 -8.75 7.74 -11.62
CA PRO A 44 -7.59 8.22 -12.41
C PRO A 44 -6.22 7.62 -12.04
N SER A 45 -6.10 6.84 -10.95
CA SER A 45 -4.91 6.05 -10.64
C SER A 45 -4.74 4.81 -11.54
N ILE A 46 -5.80 4.39 -12.24
CA ILE A 46 -5.75 3.30 -13.21
C ILE A 46 -5.24 3.84 -14.55
N VAL A 47 -4.15 3.27 -15.04
CA VAL A 47 -3.51 3.68 -16.30
C VAL A 47 -3.19 2.48 -17.18
N GLU A 48 -2.92 2.74 -18.46
CA GLU A 48 -2.37 1.72 -19.37
C GLU A 48 -0.97 1.30 -18.89
N ARG A 49 -0.78 0.00 -18.79
CA ARG A 49 0.51 -0.57 -18.45
C ARG A 49 1.46 -0.42 -19.64
N ARG A 50 2.65 0.13 -19.40
CA ARG A 50 3.66 0.25 -20.46
C ARG A 50 4.12 -1.14 -20.92
N HIS A 51 4.10 -1.37 -22.23
CA HIS A 51 4.53 -2.63 -22.80
C HIS A 51 6.01 -2.92 -22.48
N GLY A 52 6.30 -4.15 -22.02
CA GLY A 52 7.64 -4.58 -21.65
C GLY A 52 8.12 -4.09 -20.28
N ASP A 53 7.29 -3.38 -19.53
CA ASP A 53 7.58 -3.09 -18.13
C ASP A 53 7.36 -4.36 -17.28
N TYR A 54 8.17 -4.55 -16.25
CA TYR A 54 8.06 -5.63 -15.27
C TYR A 54 7.98 -5.09 -13.84
N LEU A 55 8.16 -3.77 -13.67
CA LEU A 55 8.15 -3.10 -12.40
C LEU A 55 6.76 -2.52 -12.13
N TRP A 56 6.28 -2.67 -10.90
CA TRP A 56 5.14 -1.91 -10.42
C TRP A 56 5.67 -0.68 -9.68
N LEU A 57 5.66 0.48 -10.33
CA LEU A 57 6.27 1.70 -9.76
C LEU A 57 5.60 2.14 -8.45
N ALA A 58 4.29 1.89 -8.31
CA ALA A 58 3.55 2.21 -7.08
C ALA A 58 3.85 1.26 -5.91
N ARG A 59 4.66 0.19 -6.13
CA ARG A 59 5.04 -0.76 -5.07
C ARG A 59 5.62 -0.06 -3.84
N HIS A 60 6.45 0.96 -4.03
CA HIS A 60 7.06 1.67 -2.91
C HIS A 60 6.00 2.33 -2.03
N GLN A 61 5.02 3.03 -2.62
CA GLN A 61 3.90 3.61 -1.90
C GLN A 61 3.06 2.53 -1.19
N PHE A 62 2.83 1.40 -1.86
CA PHE A 62 2.10 0.28 -1.26
C PHE A 62 2.82 -0.23 -0.01
N GLU A 63 4.13 -0.43 -0.11
CA GLU A 63 4.95 -0.90 0.99
C GLU A 63 4.92 0.10 2.16
N THR A 64 5.23 1.37 1.91
CA THR A 64 5.37 2.37 2.98
C THR A 64 4.03 2.73 3.63
N CYS A 65 2.92 2.67 2.90
CA CYS A 65 1.62 3.11 3.42
C CYS A 65 0.71 1.96 3.88
N PHE A 66 0.96 0.71 3.47
CA PHE A 66 0.23 -0.46 3.96
C PHE A 66 1.14 -1.46 4.66
N LEU A 67 2.09 -2.07 3.94
CA LEU A 67 2.80 -3.26 4.40
C LEU A 67 3.67 -2.98 5.63
N LEU A 68 4.54 -1.97 5.57
CA LEU A 68 5.49 -1.67 6.64
C LEU A 68 4.79 -1.20 7.93
N PRO A 69 3.77 -0.32 7.89
CA PRO A 69 2.94 0.00 9.05
C PRO A 69 2.28 -1.23 9.68
N LEU A 70 1.75 -2.15 8.86
CA LEU A 70 1.13 -3.38 9.34
C LEU A 70 2.17 -4.31 10.01
N ILE A 71 3.35 -4.46 9.41
CA ILE A 71 4.45 -5.23 10.02
C ILE A 71 4.87 -4.61 11.35
N ALA A 72 5.09 -3.28 11.41
CA ALA A 72 5.46 -2.60 12.65
C ALA A 72 4.42 -2.77 13.77
N ALA A 73 3.13 -2.75 13.40
CA ALA A 73 2.04 -2.97 14.34
C ALA A 73 1.99 -4.41 14.87
N VAL A 74 2.16 -5.41 14.00
CA VAL A 74 2.10 -6.82 14.38
C VAL A 74 3.35 -7.27 15.13
N GLU A 75 4.53 -6.93 14.64
CA GLU A 75 5.81 -7.44 15.16
C GLU A 75 6.35 -6.65 16.36
N ALA A 76 6.07 -5.34 16.41
CA ALA A 76 6.64 -4.44 17.43
C ALA A 76 5.59 -3.66 18.23
N GLY A 77 4.30 -3.87 17.97
CA GLY A 77 3.22 -3.17 18.68
C GLY A 77 3.16 -1.66 18.40
N VAL A 78 3.79 -1.20 17.32
CA VAL A 78 3.79 0.23 16.96
C VAL A 78 2.37 0.64 16.52
N PRO A 79 1.77 1.69 17.13
CA PRO A 79 0.43 2.12 16.73
C PRO A 79 0.38 2.57 15.26
N LEU A 80 -0.65 2.13 14.52
CA LEU A 80 -0.83 2.53 13.12
C LEU A 80 -0.92 4.05 12.95
N SER A 81 -1.52 4.74 13.92
CA SER A 81 -1.61 6.21 13.93
C SER A 81 -0.26 6.89 13.96
N TRP A 82 0.74 6.28 14.61
CA TRP A 82 2.10 6.79 14.66
C TRP A 82 2.83 6.53 13.33
N SER A 83 2.76 5.30 12.80
CA SER A 83 3.41 4.93 11.54
C SER A 83 2.83 5.63 10.31
N LEU A 84 1.61 6.17 10.42
CA LEU A 84 0.91 6.90 9.36
C LEU A 84 0.74 8.40 9.66
N MET A 85 1.54 8.97 10.58
CA MET A 85 1.50 10.42 10.87
C MET A 85 1.76 11.27 9.62
N ASN A 86 2.60 10.79 8.71
CA ASN A 86 2.74 11.32 7.37
C ASN A 86 2.23 10.27 6.37
N PRO A 87 0.96 10.33 5.97
CA PRO A 87 0.36 9.30 5.12
C PRO A 87 0.82 9.37 3.66
N ILE A 88 1.52 10.44 3.25
CA ILE A 88 2.11 10.57 1.91
C ILE A 88 3.36 9.70 1.80
N ASP A 89 4.23 9.78 2.81
CA ASP A 89 5.50 9.04 2.82
C ASP A 89 5.39 7.68 3.51
N GLY A 90 4.43 7.52 4.41
CA GLY A 90 4.23 6.31 5.20
C GLY A 90 5.39 6.01 6.14
N LEU A 91 5.57 4.73 6.47
CA LEU A 91 6.72 4.24 7.23
C LEU A 91 7.82 3.78 6.27
N SER A 92 9.02 4.35 6.38
CA SER A 92 10.15 3.95 5.53
C SER A 92 10.72 2.57 5.91
N HIS A 93 11.41 1.93 4.97
CA HIS A 93 12.11 0.66 5.20
C HIS A 93 13.18 0.78 6.30
N GLU A 94 13.92 1.89 6.31
CA GLU A 94 14.95 2.19 7.32
C GLU A 94 14.33 2.44 8.70
N ALA A 95 13.16 3.08 8.75
CA ALA A 95 12.42 3.26 9.99
C ALA A 95 11.96 1.91 10.54
N LEU A 96 11.39 1.04 9.70
CA LEU A 96 11.00 -0.32 10.11
C LEU A 96 12.22 -1.12 10.59
N ALA A 97 13.33 -1.09 9.86
CA ALA A 97 14.56 -1.80 10.25
C ALA A 97 15.09 -1.35 11.63
N ARG A 98 14.95 -0.06 11.96
CA ARG A 98 15.29 0.44 13.31
C ARG A 98 14.30 -0.02 14.38
N ILE A 99 13.01 -0.06 14.07
CA ILE A 99 11.94 -0.50 14.99
C ILE A 99 12.14 -1.97 15.38
N LEU A 100 12.38 -2.84 14.40
CA LEU A 100 12.60 -4.27 14.65
C LEU A 100 13.98 -4.55 15.31
N GLY A 101 14.84 -3.53 15.36
CA GLY A 101 16.25 -3.67 15.65
C GLY A 101 16.98 -4.37 14.50
N GLY A 102 18.26 -4.06 14.30
CA GLY A 102 19.12 -4.77 13.34
C GLY A 102 19.42 -6.21 13.78
N ARG A 103 18.38 -7.03 13.98
CA ARG A 103 18.47 -8.39 14.51
C ARG A 103 18.16 -9.40 13.43
N ARG A 104 19.23 -9.88 12.80
CA ARG A 104 19.53 -11.31 12.79
C ARG A 104 20.95 -11.49 13.32
#